data_AF-A0A6B3F1W8-F1
#
_entry.id   AF-A0A6B3F1W8-F1
#
_cell.length_a   1.000
_cell.length_b   1.000
_cell.length_c   1.000
_cell.angle_alpha   90.00
_cell.angle_beta   90.00
_cell.angle_gamma   90.00
#
_symmetry.space_group_name_H-M   'P 1'
#
loop_
_entity.id
_entity.type
_entity.pdbx_description
1 polymer ?
#
loop_
_entity_poly.entity_id
_entity_poly.type
_entity_poly.pdbx_seq_one_letter_code
_entity_poly.pdbx_strand_id
1 'polypeptide(L)'
;GRDSTAWRLMAPWGVTEKTARLERHAVYTFRGQWARSWRSGNVFLAGDAAHLMPPFLGQGLCAGLRDARALTWRLGMVHRGTAAPEVLDTYGPERMGHVRTIIDEAVAAGRVICELDADRAAARDTEMKRRSSAPEAITREPPHPRLGHPSLTAGHGEATGRLAPQARVEEAGREGLFDDIAGGGWQ
;
A
#
# COMPACT_ATOMS: atom_id res chain seq x y z
N GLY A 1 10.06 -24.43 24.42
CA GLY A 1 8.86 -24.22 23.59
C GLY A 1 9.06 -23.04 22.66
N ARG A 2 8.07 -22.71 21.81
CA ARG A 2 8.18 -21.52 20.95
C ARG A 2 8.16 -20.22 21.77
N ASP A 3 7.43 -20.19 22.87
CA ASP A 3 7.34 -19.07 23.81
C ASP A 3 8.68 -18.77 24.47
N SER A 4 9.40 -19.79 24.94
CA SER A 4 10.75 -19.63 25.50
C SER A 4 11.75 -19.05 24.48
N THR A 5 11.56 -19.35 23.19
CA THR A 5 12.37 -18.75 22.13
C THR A 5 12.03 -17.28 21.94
N ALA A 6 10.76 -16.91 21.95
CA ALA A 6 10.33 -15.51 21.87
C ALA A 6 10.93 -14.69 23.02
N TRP A 7 10.83 -15.18 24.26
CA TRP A 7 11.43 -14.50 25.42
C TRP A 7 12.95 -14.36 25.32
N ARG A 8 13.64 -15.42 24.92
CA ARG A 8 15.10 -15.38 24.72
C ARG A 8 15.50 -14.34 23.68
N LEU A 9 14.77 -14.27 22.57
CA LEU A 9 15.06 -13.31 21.52
C LEU A 9 14.80 -11.88 21.99
N MET A 10 13.74 -11.63 22.77
CA MET A 10 13.38 -10.28 23.21
C MET A 10 14.19 -9.77 24.43
N ALA A 11 14.83 -10.67 25.19
CA ALA A 11 15.58 -10.35 26.41
C ALA A 11 16.63 -9.23 26.27
N PRO A 12 17.41 -9.11 25.17
CA PRO A 12 18.35 -7.99 24.97
C PRO A 12 17.70 -6.61 24.98
N TRP A 13 16.39 -6.53 24.77
CA TRP A 13 15.60 -5.30 24.82
C TRP A 13 14.83 -5.14 26.14
N GLY A 14 15.14 -5.91 27.18
CA GLY A 14 14.51 -5.83 28.50
C GLY A 14 13.10 -6.41 28.60
N VAL A 15 12.64 -7.09 27.54
CA VAL A 15 11.31 -7.68 27.46
C VAL A 15 11.37 -9.15 27.89
N THR A 16 10.75 -9.47 29.02
CA THR A 16 10.79 -10.78 29.70
C THR A 16 9.42 -11.15 30.26
N GLU A 17 9.25 -12.39 30.72
CA GLU A 17 8.03 -12.84 31.40
C GLU A 17 7.66 -12.02 32.65
N LYS A 18 8.64 -11.35 33.27
CA LYS A 18 8.41 -10.49 34.44
C LYS A 18 8.01 -9.06 34.07
N THR A 19 8.33 -8.63 32.84
CA THR A 19 8.17 -7.23 32.40
C THR A 19 7.10 -7.06 31.34
N ALA A 20 6.61 -8.15 30.73
CA ALA A 20 5.58 -8.14 29.71
C ALA A 20 4.72 -9.41 29.73
N ARG A 21 3.52 -9.30 29.14
CA ARG A 21 2.64 -10.45 28.86
C ARG A 21 2.72 -10.79 27.37
N LEU A 22 2.99 -12.06 27.04
CA LEU A 22 2.96 -12.52 25.65
C LEU A 22 1.51 -12.75 25.21
N GLU A 23 0.98 -11.84 24.39
CA GLU A 23 -0.37 -12.01 23.82
C GLU A 23 -0.39 -13.05 22.70
N ARG A 24 0.60 -12.98 21.81
CA ARG A 24 0.69 -13.83 20.63
C ARG A 24 2.12 -13.85 20.11
N HIS A 25 2.55 -15.01 19.62
CA HIS A 25 3.74 -15.12 18.78
C HIS A 25 3.38 -15.90 17.51
N ALA A 26 3.90 -15.47 16.37
CA ALA A 26 3.71 -16.15 15.09
C ALA A 26 4.97 -16.00 14.26
N VAL A 27 5.38 -17.08 13.61
CA VAL A 27 6.45 -17.03 12.59
C VAL A 27 5.77 -16.68 11.28
N TYR A 28 6.17 -15.57 10.68
CA TYR A 28 5.60 -15.09 9.44
C TYR A 28 6.65 -15.05 8.34
N THR A 29 6.34 -15.65 7.19
CA THR A 29 7.17 -15.55 5.99
C THR A 29 6.57 -14.50 5.07
N PHE A 30 7.30 -13.42 4.86
CA PHE A 30 6.87 -12.36 3.95
C PHE A 30 7.07 -12.79 2.50
N ARG A 31 6.08 -12.48 1.66
CA ARG A 31 6.13 -12.70 0.22
C ARG A 31 5.70 -11.41 -0.48
N GLY A 32 6.40 -11.05 -1.55
CA GLY A 32 5.95 -10.05 -2.52
C GLY A 32 5.36 -10.78 -3.72
N GLN A 33 4.03 -10.85 -3.81
CA GLN A 33 3.33 -11.63 -4.83
C GLN A 33 2.00 -10.97 -5.20
N TRP A 34 1.48 -11.27 -6.39
CA TRP A 34 0.17 -10.82 -6.82
C TRP A 34 -0.48 -11.85 -7.75
N ALA A 35 -1.81 -11.90 -7.73
CA ALA A 35 -2.60 -12.71 -8.64
C ALA A 35 -2.51 -12.18 -10.07
N ARG A 36 -2.52 -13.08 -11.07
CA ARG A 36 -2.50 -12.71 -12.50
C ARG A 36 -3.84 -12.17 -13.00
N SER A 37 -4.95 -12.67 -12.46
CA SER A 37 -6.29 -12.15 -12.70
C SER A 37 -6.98 -11.87 -11.38
N TRP A 38 -7.63 -10.71 -11.31
CA TRP A 38 -8.33 -10.24 -10.10
C TRP A 38 -9.85 -10.34 -10.25
N ARG A 39 -10.33 -10.79 -11.41
CA ARG A 39 -11.74 -11.00 -11.72
C ARG A 39 -11.93 -12.32 -12.47
N SER A 40 -12.98 -13.04 -12.13
CA SER A 40 -13.51 -14.17 -12.91
C SER A 40 -15.04 -14.13 -12.84
N GLY A 41 -15.68 -13.65 -13.91
CA GLY A 41 -17.12 -13.39 -13.92
C GLY A 41 -17.52 -12.42 -12.81
N ASN A 42 -18.30 -12.91 -11.84
CA ASN A 42 -18.78 -12.16 -10.68
C ASN A 42 -17.94 -12.35 -9.41
N VAL A 43 -16.78 -13.00 -9.52
CA VAL A 43 -15.84 -13.23 -8.41
C VAL A 43 -14.68 -12.24 -8.53
N PHE A 44 -14.35 -11.58 -7.42
CA PHE A 44 -13.29 -10.58 -7.33
C PHE A 44 -12.31 -10.90 -6.20
N LEU A 45 -11.03 -10.61 -6.42
CA LEU A 45 -10.00 -10.67 -5.39
C LEU A 45 -9.64 -9.25 -4.95
N ALA A 46 -9.49 -9.03 -3.65
CA ALA A 46 -9.06 -7.74 -3.08
C ALA A 46 -8.18 -7.96 -1.84
N GLY A 47 -7.29 -7.01 -1.54
CA GLY A 47 -6.37 -7.11 -0.40
C GLY A 47 -5.46 -8.32 -0.49
N ASP A 48 -5.24 -9.00 0.65
CA ASP A 48 -4.31 -10.13 0.75
C ASP A 48 -4.68 -11.32 -0.17
N ALA A 49 -5.94 -11.43 -0.62
CA ALA A 49 -6.35 -12.43 -1.59
C ALA A 49 -5.83 -12.12 -3.02
N ALA A 50 -5.61 -10.85 -3.34
CA ALA A 50 -5.12 -10.39 -4.63
C ALA A 50 -3.60 -10.17 -4.64
N HIS A 51 -3.02 -9.78 -3.50
CA HIS A 51 -1.59 -9.47 -3.40
C HIS A 51 -1.05 -9.66 -1.98
N LEU A 52 0.20 -10.09 -1.89
CA LEU A 52 0.95 -10.18 -0.65
C LEU A 52 2.12 -9.20 -0.72
N MET A 53 2.34 -8.51 0.39
CA MET A 53 3.36 -7.47 0.48
C MET A 53 4.20 -7.62 1.75
N PRO A 54 5.53 -7.48 1.67
CA PRO A 54 6.35 -7.32 2.85
C PRO A 54 5.93 -6.09 3.69
N PRO A 55 5.96 -6.15 5.03
CA PRO A 55 5.36 -5.14 5.90
C PRO A 55 6.21 -3.87 6.03
N PHE A 56 7.33 -3.79 5.32
CA PHE A 56 8.36 -2.76 5.50
C PHE A 56 7.91 -1.35 5.11
N LEU A 57 6.73 -1.20 4.50
CA LEU A 57 6.12 0.10 4.18
C LEU A 57 4.72 0.29 4.83
N GLY A 58 4.23 -0.69 5.60
CA GLY A 58 2.89 -0.64 6.20
C GLY A 58 1.73 -0.56 5.19
N GLN A 59 1.96 -0.94 3.92
CA GLN A 59 1.00 -0.68 2.83
C GLN A 59 -0.01 -1.80 2.57
N GLY A 60 0.10 -2.98 3.19
CA GLY A 60 -0.81 -4.11 2.94
C GLY A 60 -2.29 -3.76 3.18
N LEU A 61 -2.61 -3.36 4.41
CA LEU A 61 -3.98 -2.92 4.79
C LEU A 61 -4.43 -1.72 3.95
N CYS A 62 -3.57 -0.72 3.76
CA CYS A 62 -3.90 0.48 2.99
C CYS A 62 -4.20 0.13 1.53
N ALA A 63 -3.46 -0.80 0.92
CA ALA A 63 -3.71 -1.27 -0.44
C ALA A 63 -5.04 -2.03 -0.52
N GLY A 64 -5.34 -2.91 0.45
CA GLY A 64 -6.63 -3.60 0.53
C GLY A 64 -7.82 -2.66 0.67
N LEU A 65 -7.71 -1.60 1.46
CA LEU A 65 -8.76 -0.59 1.56
C LEU A 65 -8.97 0.17 0.24
N ARG A 66 -7.88 0.48 -0.48
CA ARG A 66 -7.96 1.10 -1.82
C ARG A 66 -8.60 0.14 -2.84
N ASP A 67 -8.34 -1.16 -2.73
CA ASP A 67 -8.97 -2.17 -3.57
C ASP A 67 -10.48 -2.23 -3.33
N ALA A 68 -10.91 -2.26 -2.07
CA ALA A 68 -12.32 -2.21 -1.70
C ALA A 68 -12.98 -0.94 -2.23
N ARG A 69 -12.35 0.23 -2.02
CA ARG A 69 -12.84 1.52 -2.54
C ARG A 69 -12.99 1.49 -4.07
N ALA A 70 -12.02 0.92 -4.77
CA ALA A 70 -12.03 0.80 -6.24
C ALA A 70 -13.13 -0.12 -6.75
N LEU A 71 -13.48 -1.19 -6.02
CA LEU A 71 -14.59 -2.08 -6.38
C LEU A 71 -15.95 -1.46 -6.08
N THR A 72 -16.13 -0.86 -4.90
CA THR A 72 -17.44 -0.42 -4.42
C THR A 72 -18.09 0.61 -5.34
N TRP A 73 -17.32 1.56 -5.88
CA TRP A 73 -17.89 2.55 -6.77
C TRP A 73 -18.35 1.94 -8.10
N ARG A 74 -17.55 1.04 -8.68
CA ARG A 74 -17.87 0.35 -9.94
C ARG A 74 -19.11 -0.53 -9.78
N LEU A 75 -19.13 -1.34 -8.74
CA LEU A 75 -20.26 -2.21 -8.42
C LEU A 75 -21.51 -1.36 -8.17
N GLY A 76 -21.38 -0.24 -7.45
CA GLY A 76 -22.48 0.68 -7.22
C GLY A 76 -23.06 1.28 -8.51
N MET A 77 -22.21 1.71 -9.44
CA MET A 77 -22.68 2.27 -10.72
C MET A 77 -23.30 1.21 -11.64
N VAL A 78 -22.70 0.02 -11.74
CA VAL A 78 -23.27 -1.09 -12.53
C VAL A 78 -24.60 -1.52 -11.94
N HIS A 79 -24.69 -1.63 -10.61
CA HIS A 79 -25.93 -1.99 -9.93
C HIS A 79 -27.06 -0.97 -10.16
N ARG A 80 -26.73 0.32 -10.22
CA ARG A 80 -27.68 1.40 -10.55
C ARG A 80 -27.98 1.53 -12.05
N GLY A 81 -27.28 0.80 -12.92
CA GLY A 81 -27.40 0.94 -14.37
C GLY A 81 -26.80 2.23 -14.92
N THR A 82 -25.94 2.93 -14.16
CA THR A 82 -25.27 4.17 -14.60
C THR A 82 -23.91 3.93 -15.24
N ALA A 83 -23.40 2.70 -15.20
CA ALA A 83 -22.22 2.27 -15.93
C ALA A 83 -22.44 0.88 -16.53
N ALA A 84 -21.80 0.63 -17.67
CA ALA A 84 -21.81 -0.68 -18.31
C ALA A 84 -20.92 -1.68 -17.53
N PRO A 85 -21.24 -2.99 -17.50
CA PRO A 85 -20.52 -4.00 -16.71
C PRO A 85 -19.02 -4.11 -17.00
N GLU A 86 -18.57 -3.67 -18.17
CA GLU A 86 -17.18 -3.66 -18.63
C GLU A 86 -16.28 -2.75 -17.77
N VAL A 87 -16.86 -1.77 -17.06
CA VAL A 87 -16.11 -0.94 -16.09
C VAL A 87 -15.45 -1.79 -14.99
N LEU A 88 -16.03 -2.95 -14.67
CA LEU A 88 -15.51 -3.89 -13.68
C LEU A 88 -14.25 -4.61 -14.18
N ASP A 89 -14.01 -4.69 -15.50
CA ASP A 89 -12.80 -5.29 -16.08
C ASP A 89 -11.57 -4.41 -15.88
N THR A 90 -11.75 -3.10 -15.63
CA THR A 90 -10.61 -2.20 -15.39
C THR A 90 -10.05 -2.28 -13.98
N TYR A 91 -10.82 -2.83 -13.02
CA TYR A 91 -10.42 -2.90 -11.61
C TYR A 91 -9.05 -3.56 -11.39
N GLY A 92 -8.87 -4.79 -11.90
CA GLY A 92 -7.65 -5.56 -11.70
C GLY A 92 -6.43 -4.89 -12.33
N PRO A 93 -6.47 -4.57 -13.64
CA PRO A 93 -5.35 -3.93 -14.31
C PRO A 93 -4.97 -2.55 -13.75
N GLU A 94 -5.95 -1.71 -13.35
CA GLU A 94 -5.67 -0.44 -12.69
C GLU A 94 -4.95 -0.62 -11.35
N ARG A 95 -5.46 -1.52 -10.51
CA ARG A 95 -4.90 -1.74 -9.16
C ARG A 95 -3.58 -2.48 -9.19
N MET A 96 -3.40 -3.43 -10.11
CA MET A 96 -2.18 -4.22 -10.23
C MET A 96 -0.95 -3.34 -10.54
N GLY A 97 -1.08 -2.35 -11.43
CA GLY A 97 0.02 -1.41 -11.72
C GLY A 97 0.47 -0.63 -10.49
N HIS A 98 -0.50 -0.15 -9.70
CA HIS A 98 -0.24 0.55 -8.46
C HIS A 98 0.41 -0.38 -7.41
N VAL A 99 -0.18 -1.55 -7.17
CA VAL A 99 0.27 -2.50 -6.13
C VAL A 99 1.66 -3.06 -6.43
N ARG A 100 1.97 -3.36 -7.69
CA ARG A 100 3.29 -3.87 -8.08
C ARG A 100 4.41 -2.92 -7.66
N THR A 101 4.25 -1.61 -7.94
CA THR A 101 5.24 -0.60 -7.54
C THR A 101 5.48 -0.61 -6.04
N ILE A 102 4.41 -0.71 -5.24
CA ILE A 102 4.54 -0.73 -3.78
C ILE A 102 5.20 -2.02 -3.29
N ILE A 103 4.87 -3.17 -3.88
CA ILE A 103 5.50 -4.45 -3.52
C ILE A 103 6.99 -4.41 -3.81
N ASP A 104 7.39 -3.91 -4.98
CA ASP A 104 8.79 -3.81 -5.37
C ASP A 104 9.57 -2.91 -4.39
N GLU A 105 8.99 -1.77 -4.00
CA GLU A 105 9.56 -0.86 -2.99
C GLU A 105 9.63 -1.51 -1.59
N ALA A 106 8.61 -2.27 -1.20
CA ALA A 106 8.61 -2.98 0.08
C ALA A 106 9.66 -4.10 0.10
N VAL A 107 9.85 -4.82 -1.01
CA VAL A 107 10.92 -5.82 -1.16
C VAL A 107 12.29 -5.15 -1.07
N ALA A 108 12.49 -4.00 -1.72
CA ALA A 108 13.72 -3.24 -1.65
C ALA A 108 14.03 -2.79 -0.21
N ALA A 109 13.05 -2.22 0.49
CA ALA A 109 13.17 -1.87 1.90
C ALA A 109 13.52 -3.09 2.76
N GLY A 110 12.89 -4.24 2.50
CA GLY A 110 13.18 -5.49 3.20
C GLY A 110 14.61 -5.98 3.05
N ARG A 111 15.20 -5.87 1.85
CA ARG A 111 16.63 -6.21 1.63
C ARG A 111 17.56 -5.35 2.46
N VAL A 112 17.19 -4.10 2.69
CA VAL A 112 17.96 -3.18 3.54
C VAL A 112 17.76 -3.53 5.00
N ILE A 113 16.53 -3.74 5.46
CA ILE A 113 16.20 -3.95 6.89
C ILE A 113 16.65 -5.33 7.38
N CYS A 114 16.40 -6.38 6.60
CA CYS A 114 16.64 -7.77 6.97
C CYS A 114 18.02 -8.28 6.50
N GLU A 115 19.05 -7.44 6.57
CA GLU A 115 20.42 -7.90 6.36
C GLU A 115 20.82 -8.83 7.51
N LEU A 116 21.24 -10.05 7.18
CA LEU A 116 21.56 -11.11 8.14
C LEU A 116 23.08 -11.23 8.37
N ASP A 117 23.88 -10.69 7.46
CA ASP A 117 25.33 -10.62 7.60
C ASP A 117 25.70 -9.48 8.56
N ALA A 118 26.40 -9.82 9.64
CA ALA A 118 26.69 -8.88 10.72
C ALA A 118 27.60 -7.71 10.27
N ASP A 119 28.57 -7.99 9.40
CA ASP A 119 29.52 -6.98 8.92
C ASP A 119 28.82 -6.02 7.94
N ARG A 120 28.00 -6.56 7.02
CA ARG A 120 27.17 -5.73 6.12
C ARG A 120 26.15 -4.91 6.89
N ALA A 121 25.52 -5.48 7.92
CA ALA A 121 24.58 -4.77 8.78
C ALA A 121 25.27 -3.62 9.54
N ALA A 122 26.46 -3.85 10.10
CA ALA A 122 27.23 -2.81 10.79
C ALA A 122 27.64 -1.67 9.84
N ALA A 123 28.05 -2.00 8.61
CA ALA A 123 28.38 -1.02 7.57
C ALA A 123 27.14 -0.20 7.16
N ARG A 124 25.99 -0.87 6.91
CA ARG A 124 24.70 -0.22 6.64
C ARG A 124 24.32 0.75 7.75
N ASP A 125 24.40 0.32 9.01
CA ASP A 125 23.99 1.12 10.17
C ASP A 125 24.86 2.35 10.36
N THR A 126 26.18 2.21 10.13
CA THR A 126 27.12 3.33 10.14
C THR A 126 26.74 4.37 9.10
N GLU A 127 26.49 3.93 7.86
CA GLU A 127 26.10 4.86 6.79
C GLU A 127 24.74 5.49 7.02
N MET A 128 23.75 4.74 7.52
CA MET A 128 22.43 5.28 7.86
C MET A 128 22.52 6.37 8.94
N LYS A 129 23.29 6.13 10.02
CA LYS A 129 23.52 7.12 11.08
C LYS A 129 24.17 8.37 10.50
N ARG A 130 25.25 8.21 9.73
CA ARG A 130 25.96 9.32 9.07
C ARG A 130 25.01 10.16 8.20
N ARG A 131 24.20 9.51 7.37
CA ARG A 131 23.20 10.18 6.51
C ARG A 131 22.11 10.87 7.31
N SER A 132 21.62 10.25 8.38
CA SER A 132 20.55 10.81 9.21
C SER A 132 20.99 12.05 9.99
N SER A 133 22.28 12.20 10.26
CA SER A 133 22.86 13.36 10.93
C SER A 133 23.24 14.49 9.97
N ALA A 134 23.10 14.30 8.65
CA ALA A 134 23.38 15.34 7.67
C ALA A 134 22.26 16.40 7.66
N PRO A 135 22.58 17.69 7.49
CA PRO A 135 21.57 18.76 7.37
C PRO A 135 20.58 18.52 6.21
N GLU A 136 21.01 17.81 5.17
CA GLU A 136 20.21 17.47 3.99
C GLU A 136 19.43 16.16 4.15
N ALA A 137 19.37 15.60 5.37
CA ALA A 137 18.57 14.42 5.66
C ALA A 137 17.07 14.72 5.51
N ILE A 138 16.54 14.48 4.31
CA ILE A 138 15.13 14.66 3.99
C ILE A 138 14.39 13.34 4.22
N THR A 139 13.23 13.41 4.87
CA THR A 139 12.29 12.29 4.94
C THR A 139 11.89 11.89 3.53
N ARG A 140 12.21 10.66 3.13
CA ARG A 140 11.81 10.15 1.81
C ARG A 140 10.29 10.02 1.78
N GLU A 141 9.67 10.76 0.87
CA GLU A 141 8.22 10.67 0.66
C GLU A 141 7.85 9.25 0.21
N PRO A 142 6.74 8.66 0.73
CA PRO A 142 6.23 7.41 0.23
C PRO A 142 5.93 7.49 -1.27
N PRO A 143 6.13 6.40 -2.03
CA PRO A 143 5.81 6.41 -3.45
C PRO A 143 4.30 6.63 -3.66
N HIS A 144 3.96 7.48 -4.63
CA HIS A 144 2.60 7.70 -5.11
C HIS A 144 2.44 7.11 -6.51
N PRO A 145 2.37 5.77 -6.65
CA PRO A 145 2.29 5.13 -7.94
C PRO A 145 0.96 5.46 -8.64
N ARG A 146 1.03 5.63 -9.95
CA ARG A 146 -0.15 5.76 -10.80
C ARG A 146 -0.93 4.45 -10.86
N LEU A 147 -2.21 4.54 -11.19
CA LEU A 147 -3.02 3.39 -11.62
C LEU A 147 -2.44 2.79 -12.92
N GLY A 148 -2.57 1.48 -13.06
CA GLY A 148 -2.17 0.70 -14.23
C GLY A 148 -3.17 0.78 -15.38
N HIS A 149 -2.84 0.10 -16.48
CA HIS A 149 -3.67 0.03 -17.69
C HIS A 149 -4.35 -1.34 -17.85
N PRO A 150 -5.57 -1.44 -18.43
CA PRO A 150 -6.44 -0.34 -18.85
C PRO A 150 -6.94 0.50 -17.67
N SER A 151 -6.72 1.81 -17.73
CA SER A 151 -7.32 2.81 -16.85
C SER A 151 -8.51 3.45 -17.55
N LEU A 152 -9.60 3.74 -16.83
CA LEU A 152 -10.81 4.40 -17.36
C LEU A 152 -10.60 5.83 -17.90
N THR A 153 -9.37 6.32 -17.85
CA THR A 153 -8.98 7.65 -18.30
C THR A 153 -8.97 7.75 -19.82
N ALA A 154 -9.68 8.74 -20.36
CA ALA A 154 -9.80 9.00 -21.80
C ALA A 154 -8.52 9.55 -22.49
N GLY A 155 -7.40 9.69 -21.77
CA GLY A 155 -6.16 10.27 -22.31
C GLY A 155 -4.88 9.74 -21.67
N HIS A 156 -3.74 9.96 -22.32
CA HIS A 156 -2.41 9.49 -21.90
C HIS A 156 -1.47 10.66 -21.57
N GLY A 157 -1.87 11.50 -20.61
CA GLY A 157 -1.05 12.59 -20.09
C GLY A 157 -0.22 12.18 -18.88
N GLU A 158 0.72 13.03 -18.46
CA GLU A 158 1.59 12.80 -17.31
C GLU A 158 0.81 12.67 -15.98
N ALA A 159 -0.34 13.33 -15.89
CA ALA A 159 -1.24 13.29 -14.74
C ALA A 159 -2.16 12.05 -14.73
N THR A 160 -2.27 11.31 -15.84
CA THR A 160 -3.19 10.19 -15.97
C THR A 160 -2.91 9.12 -14.91
N GLY A 161 -3.95 8.73 -14.18
CA GLY A 161 -3.89 7.69 -13.15
C GLY A 161 -3.16 8.11 -11.87
N ARG A 162 -2.75 9.37 -11.71
CA ARG A 162 -2.21 9.90 -10.46
C ARG A 162 -3.34 10.35 -9.53
N LEU A 163 -3.03 10.44 -8.25
CA LEU A 163 -3.91 11.11 -7.30
C LEU A 163 -4.09 12.56 -7.73
N ALA A 164 -5.34 13.01 -7.80
CA ALA A 164 -5.64 14.40 -8.02
C ALA A 164 -5.21 15.21 -6.77
N PRO A 165 -4.54 16.36 -6.94
CA PRO A 165 -4.27 17.25 -5.82
C PRO A 165 -5.58 17.80 -5.26
N GLN A 166 -5.64 17.99 -3.95
CA GLN A 166 -6.77 18.61 -3.28
C GLN A 166 -6.69 20.14 -3.45
N ALA A 167 -7.08 20.63 -4.63
CA ALA A 167 -7.08 22.06 -4.92
C ALA A 167 -8.26 22.77 -4.24
N ARG A 168 -8.09 24.07 -4.00
CA ARG A 168 -9.22 24.97 -3.75
C ARG A 168 -9.89 25.30 -5.09
N VAL A 169 -11.21 25.16 -5.14
CA VAL A 169 -12.01 25.38 -6.35
C VAL A 169 -13.16 26.32 -6.04
N GLU A 170 -13.65 26.99 -7.09
CA GLU A 170 -14.85 27.82 -7.05
C GLU A 170 -15.89 27.26 -8.02
N GLU A 171 -17.08 26.98 -7.51
CA GLU A 171 -18.22 26.53 -8.32
C GLU A 171 -19.51 27.18 -7.81
N ALA A 172 -20.27 27.79 -8.72
CA ALA A 172 -21.55 28.44 -8.42
C ALA A 172 -21.49 29.41 -7.22
N GLY A 173 -20.39 30.18 -7.10
CA GLY A 173 -20.18 31.17 -6.03
C GLY A 173 -19.78 30.59 -4.67
N ARG A 174 -19.44 29.30 -4.59
CA ARG A 174 -18.88 28.66 -3.39
C ARG A 174 -17.40 28.36 -3.61
N GLU A 175 -16.55 28.75 -2.66
CA GLU A 175 -15.11 28.43 -2.67
C GLU A 175 -14.79 27.44 -1.54
N GLY A 176 -14.03 26.39 -1.84
CA GLY A 176 -13.66 25.36 -0.86
C GLY A 176 -12.68 24.34 -1.41
N LEU A 177 -12.38 23.30 -0.63
CA LEU A 177 -11.66 22.14 -1.16
C LEU A 177 -12.54 21.40 -2.17
N PHE A 178 -11.91 20.74 -3.15
CA PHE A 178 -12.64 20.08 -4.24
C PHE A 178 -13.76 19.14 -3.76
N ASP A 179 -13.49 18.31 -2.76
CA ASP A 179 -14.47 17.37 -2.20
C ASP A 179 -15.57 18.03 -1.35
N ASP A 180 -15.30 19.19 -0.74
CA ASP A 180 -16.33 20.00 -0.07
C ASP A 180 -17.33 20.59 -1.07
N ILE A 181 -16.84 20.94 -2.27
CA ILE A 181 -17.65 21.57 -3.32
C ILE A 181 -18.39 20.53 -4.16
N ALA A 182 -17.67 19.51 -4.66
CA ALA A 182 -18.19 18.47 -5.56
C ALA A 182 -18.82 17.27 -4.83
N GLY A 183 -18.53 17.11 -3.52
CA GLY A 183 -18.97 15.98 -2.71
C GLY A 183 -18.10 14.73 -2.84
N GLY A 184 -18.35 13.75 -1.97
CA GLY A 184 -17.63 12.46 -1.92
C GLY A 184 -18.36 11.29 -2.57
N GLY A 185 -19.46 11.56 -3.27
CA GLY A 185 -20.29 10.53 -3.92
C GLY A 185 -19.69 10.02 -5.22
N TRP A 186 -19.98 8.76 -5.55
CA TRP A 186 -19.66 8.19 -6.85
C TRP A 186 -20.84 8.43 -7.79
N GLN A 187 -20.76 9.48 -8.60
CA GLN A 187 -21.80 9.87 -9.56
C GLN A 187 -21.58 9.23 -10.92
#